data_AF-I7LM13-F1
#
_entry.id   AF-I7LM13-F1
#
_cell.length_a   1.000
_cell.length_b   1.000
_cell.length_c   1.000
_cell.angle_alpha   90.00
_cell.angle_beta   90.00
_cell.angle_gamma   90.00
#
_symmetry.space_group_name_H-M   'P 1'
#
loop_
_entity.id
_entity.type
_entity.pdbx_description
1 polymer ?
#
loop_
_entity_poly.entity_id
_entity_poly.type
_entity_poly.pdbx_seq_one_letter_code
_entity_poly.pdbx_strand_id
1 'polypeptide(L)' 'MRPQMGGEVSPFRMNVRPVAAFAGPLEFKPLIGDLTLITNKKMWSGHLRQAMRDIPGEDYRFILRWAGVEAADA' A
#
# COMPACT_ATOMS: atom_id res chain seq x y z
N MET A 1 -23.36 -11.48 10.78
CA MET A 1 -23.03 -10.04 10.78
C MET A 1 -21.82 -9.87 11.69
N ARG A 2 -20.64 -9.47 11.16
CA ARG A 2 -19.46 -9.25 12.02
C ARG A 2 -19.70 -8.03 12.90
N PRO A 3 -19.30 -8.03 14.20
CA PRO A 3 -19.55 -6.90 15.07
C PRO A 3 -18.89 -5.65 14.52
N GLN A 4 -19.58 -4.51 14.63
CA GLN A 4 -19.06 -3.21 14.25
C GLN A 4 -17.90 -2.83 15.17
N MET A 5 -16.84 -2.31 14.56
CA MET A 5 -15.51 -1.93 15.07
C MET A 5 -15.50 -0.84 16.16
N GLY A 6 -16.60 -0.65 16.90
CA GLY A 6 -16.84 0.54 17.74
C GLY A 6 -15.95 0.71 18.96
N GLY A 7 -15.13 -0.29 19.30
CA GLY A 7 -14.19 -0.25 20.43
C GLY A 7 -12.82 -0.86 20.11
N GLU A 8 -12.49 -1.03 18.84
CA GLU A 8 -11.21 -1.63 18.45
C GLU A 8 -10.06 -0.65 18.71
N VAL A 9 -9.08 -1.11 19.49
CA VAL A 9 -7.82 -0.40 19.71
C VAL A 9 -6.74 -1.20 18.99
N SER A 10 -5.87 -0.54 18.22
CA SER A 10 -4.66 -1.12 17.64
C SER A 10 -3.47 -0.85 18.56
N PRO A 11 -3.13 -1.76 19.51
CA PRO A 11 -2.12 -1.51 20.54
C PRO A 11 -0.69 -1.57 20.01
N PHE A 12 -0.45 -2.39 18.98
CA PHE A 12 0.88 -2.55 18.38
C PHE A 12 1.14 -1.41 17.40
N ARG A 13 2.13 -0.58 17.70
CA ARG A 13 2.45 0.65 16.97
C ARG A 13 3.94 0.78 16.74
N MET A 14 4.31 1.51 15.70
CA MET A 14 5.70 1.83 15.35
C MET A 14 5.81 3.31 15.02
N ASN A 15 6.95 3.91 15.35
CA ASN A 15 7.25 5.28 14.92
C ASN A 15 7.60 5.27 13.43
N VAL A 16 6.96 6.16 12.66
CA VAL A 16 7.23 6.34 11.23
C VAL A 16 7.64 7.77 10.96
N ARG A 17 8.43 7.96 9.90
CA ARG A 17 8.77 9.28 9.38
C ARG A 17 8.31 9.39 7.92
N PRO A 18 7.94 10.59 7.43
CA PRO A 18 7.68 10.78 6.02
C PRO A 18 8.95 10.47 5.20
N VAL A 19 8.79 9.65 4.17
CA VAL A 19 9.88 9.34 3.19
C VAL A 19 9.56 9.88 1.80
N ALA A 20 8.28 10.03 1.47
CA ALA A 20 7.77 10.64 0.25
C ALA A 20 6.41 11.29 0.55
N ALA A 21 6.12 12.41 -0.10
CA ALA A 21 4.81 13.07 -0.04
C ALA A 21 4.30 13.23 -1.48
N PHE A 22 3.08 12.74 -1.73
CA PHE A 22 2.46 12.85 -3.04
C PHE A 22 1.65 14.15 -3.11
N ALA A 23 1.68 14.83 -4.25
CA ALA A 23 0.94 16.08 -4.46
C ALA A 23 -0.59 15.90 -4.29
N GLY A 24 -1.07 14.66 -4.44
CA GLY A 24 -2.44 14.27 -4.15
C GLY A 24 -2.55 12.76 -3.88
N PRO A 25 -3.76 12.26 -3.57
CA PRO A 25 -3.99 10.83 -3.42
C PRO A 25 -3.59 10.07 -4.68
N LEU A 26 -2.89 8.96 -4.50
CA LEU A 26 -2.56 8.07 -5.60
C LEU A 26 -3.72 7.10 -5.82
N GLU A 27 -4.33 7.15 -6.99
CA GLU A 27 -5.32 6.16 -7.40
C GLU A 27 -4.67 4.79 -7.50
N PHE A 28 -5.08 3.82 -6.67
CA PHE A 28 -4.44 2.50 -6.61
C PHE A 28 -4.83 1.59 -7.78
N LYS A 29 -6.07 1.70 -8.29
CA LYS A 29 -6.60 0.79 -9.31
C LYS A 29 -5.75 0.73 -10.60
N PRO A 30 -5.27 1.86 -11.15
CA PRO A 30 -4.40 1.83 -12.33
C PRO A 30 -3.11 1.02 -12.15
N LEU A 31 -2.57 0.93 -10.93
CA LEU A 31 -1.30 0.24 -10.66
C LEU A 31 -1.41 -1.29 -10.64
N ILE A 32 -2.64 -1.82 -10.52
CA ILE A 32 -2.87 -3.25 -10.29
C ILE A 32 -2.19 -4.11 -11.35
N GLY A 33 -2.19 -3.67 -12.62
CA GLY A 33 -1.62 -4.41 -13.75
C GLY A 33 -0.14 -4.74 -13.56
N ASP A 34 0.62 -3.82 -12.97
CA ASP A 34 2.07 -3.89 -12.93
C ASP A 34 2.64 -4.31 -11.57
N LEU A 35 1.85 -4.20 -10.48
CA LEU A 35 2.28 -4.60 -9.14
C LEU A 35 2.49 -6.12 -9.01
N THR A 36 3.69 -6.57 -8.70
CA THR A 36 4.03 -7.99 -8.59
C THR A 36 3.43 -8.64 -7.34
N LEU A 37 3.15 -7.86 -6.30
CA LEU A 37 2.43 -8.31 -5.09
C LEU A 37 0.99 -8.78 -5.39
N ILE A 38 0.40 -8.30 -6.49
CA ILE A 38 -0.93 -8.69 -6.97
C ILE A 38 -0.77 -9.72 -8.09
N THR A 39 -0.88 -11.00 -7.74
CA THR A 39 -0.74 -12.08 -8.73
C THR A 39 -2.03 -12.30 -9.52
N ASN A 40 -3.21 -12.11 -8.91
CA ASN A 40 -4.50 -12.16 -9.61
C ASN A 40 -5.05 -10.76 -9.88
N LYS A 41 -4.88 -10.27 -11.11
CA LYS A 41 -5.28 -8.92 -11.55
C LYS A 41 -6.80 -8.71 -11.63
N LYS A 42 -7.57 -9.78 -11.83
CA LYS A 42 -9.04 -9.73 -11.91
C LYS A 42 -9.68 -9.71 -10.53
N MET A 43 -9.19 -10.54 -9.61
CA MET A 43 -9.70 -10.68 -8.24
C MET A 43 -8.72 -10.14 -7.19
N TRP A 44 -8.17 -8.96 -7.44
CA TRP A 44 -7.04 -8.39 -6.70
C TRP A 44 -7.37 -7.98 -5.25
N SER A 45 -8.63 -7.65 -4.95
CA SER A 45 -9.04 -7.12 -3.64
C SER A 45 -8.66 -8.04 -2.46
N GLY A 46 -8.62 -9.36 -2.67
CA GLY A 46 -8.24 -10.33 -1.64
C GLY A 46 -6.81 -10.16 -1.13
N HIS A 47 -5.89 -9.71 -1.99
CA HIS A 47 -4.49 -9.46 -1.61
C HIS A 47 -4.32 -8.32 -0.60
N LEU A 48 -5.34 -7.45 -0.45
CA LEU A 48 -5.32 -6.25 0.38
C LEU A 48 -6.19 -6.33 1.64
N ARG A 49 -6.87 -7.45 1.90
CA ARG A 49 -7.78 -7.60 3.06
C ARG A 49 -7.08 -7.85 4.39
N GLN A 50 -5.89 -7.28 4.55
CA GLN A 50 -5.06 -7.38 5.75
C GLN A 50 -4.52 -5.99 6.09
N ALA A 51 -4.22 -5.76 7.37
CA ALA A 51 -3.80 -4.44 7.85
C ALA A 51 -2.46 -3.97 7.26
N MET A 52 -1.53 -4.91 7.03
CA MET A 52 -0.21 -4.64 6.47
C MET A 52 0.21 -5.81 5.57
N ARG A 53 1.10 -5.54 4.61
CA ARG A 53 1.71 -6.55 3.77
C ARG A 53 3.11 -6.14 3.37
N ASP A 54 4.00 -7.11 3.27
CA ASP A 54 5.29 -6.90 2.62
C ASP A 54 5.09 -6.62 1.13
N ILE A 55 5.73 -5.56 0.66
CA ILE A 55 5.77 -5.23 -0.76
C ILE A 55 7.18 -5.53 -1.30
N PRO A 56 7.30 -6.17 -2.47
CA PRO A 56 8.58 -6.28 -3.14
C PRO A 56 9.21 -4.91 -3.35
N GLY A 57 10.55 -4.81 -3.24
CA GLY A 57 11.24 -3.53 -3.42
C GLY A 57 11.04 -2.91 -4.80
N GLU A 58 10.78 -3.73 -5.82
CA GLU A 58 10.42 -3.27 -7.16
C GLU A 58 9.06 -2.58 -7.21
N ASP A 59 8.06 -3.11 -6.48
CA ASP A 59 6.73 -2.52 -6.38
C ASP A 59 6.78 -1.20 -5.61
N TYR A 60 7.58 -1.13 -4.55
CA TYR A 60 7.84 0.13 -3.84
C TYR A 60 8.38 1.22 -4.79
N ARG A 61 9.44 0.90 -5.53
CA ARG A 61 10.04 1.83 -6.50
C ARG A 61 9.07 2.17 -7.64
N PHE A 62 8.26 1.22 -8.09
CA PHE A 62 7.24 1.45 -9.10
C PHE A 62 6.17 2.45 -8.63
N ILE A 63 5.66 2.30 -7.39
CA ILE A 63 4.68 3.22 -6.80
C ILE A 63 5.25 4.64 -6.72
N LEU A 64 6.50 4.80 -6.29
CA LEU A 64 7.13 6.12 -6.20
C LEU A 64 7.32 6.77 -7.57
N ARG A 65 7.84 6.04 -8.56
CA ARG A 65 7.96 6.54 -9.94
C ARG A 65 6.60 6.94 -10.52
N TRP A 66 5.58 6.13 -10.29
CA TRP A 66 4.21 6.43 -10.73
C TRP A 66 3.67 7.70 -10.07
N ALA A 67 4.02 7.94 -8.81
CA ALA A 67 3.68 9.17 -8.10
C ALA A 67 4.56 10.38 -8.48
N GLY A 68 5.52 10.23 -9.39
CA GLY A 68 6.44 11.29 -9.81
C GLY A 68 7.45 11.69 -8.73
N VAL A 69 7.73 10.79 -7.78
CA VAL A 69 8.69 11.00 -6.70
C VAL A 69 9.85 10.03 -6.85
N GLU A 70 11.08 10.52 -6.71
CA GLU A 70 12.25 9.65 -6.68
C GLU A 70 12.35 8.89 -5.35
N ALA A 71 12.76 7.63 -5.41
CA ALA A 71 13.06 6.89 -4.19
C ALA A 71 14.25 7.55 -3.48
N ALA A 72 14.03 8.03 -2.27
CA ALA A 72 15.16 8.32 -1.40
C ALA A 72 15.89 7.01 -1.15
N ASP A 73 17.16 6.93 -1.57
CA ASP A 73 18.03 5.81 -1.22
C ASP A 73 18.03 5.67 0.30
N ALA A 74 17.57 4.52 0.79
CA ALA A 74 17.42 4.21 2.21
C ALA A 74 18.71 3.63 2.79
#